data_AF-A0AAD7M9V5-F1
#
_entry.id   AF-A0AAD7M9V5-F1
#
_cell.length_a   1.000
_cell.length_b   1.000
_cell.length_c   1.000
_cell.angle_alpha   90.00
_cell.angle_beta   90.00
_cell.angle_gamma   90.00
#
_symmetry.space_group_name_H-M   'P 1'
#
loop_
_entity.id
_entity.type
_entity.pdbx_description
1 polymer ?
#
loop_
_entity_poly.entity_id
_entity_poly.type
_entity_poly.pdbx_seq_one_letter_code
_entity_poly.pdbx_strand_id
1 'polypeptide(L)'
;MSLQPVRRAWNNLTRAADDWVYELRAIYRAVKETSSPWRAFWFLFWPIPWKFRIPPPMSVHDILADPTKAKLRFNRHLTFSYLPVFRARDTPLFALYRLYEVSVTQFSPFMFEGSKYLQVHGGPLKDMPDPKDPGPIRYAALAALIQGLCHAWNWRVDHGFVRGYYTWLEARKTGQP
;
A
#
# COMPACT_ATOMS: atom_id res chain seq x y z
N MET A 1 -30.25 -34.09 -16.26
CA MET A 1 -29.36 -32.99 -16.66
C MET A 1 -29.10 -32.13 -15.42
N SER A 2 -27.87 -32.08 -14.90
CA SER A 2 -27.56 -31.47 -13.60
C SER A 2 -27.62 -29.93 -13.66
N LEU A 3 -28.45 -29.30 -12.83
CA LEU A 3 -28.58 -27.83 -12.70
C LEU A 3 -27.48 -27.19 -11.84
N GLN A 4 -26.56 -27.99 -11.27
CA GLN A 4 -25.45 -27.53 -10.44
C GLN A 4 -24.55 -26.47 -11.12
N PRO A 5 -24.20 -26.58 -12.42
CA PRO A 5 -23.33 -25.61 -13.08
C PRO A 5 -23.99 -24.23 -13.22
N VAL A 6 -25.28 -24.20 -13.60
CA VAL A 6 -26.06 -22.97 -13.80
C VAL A 6 -26.25 -22.24 -12.47
N ARG A 7 -26.61 -22.97 -11.40
CA ARG A 7 -26.76 -22.39 -10.06
C ARG A 7 -25.44 -21.83 -9.52
N ARG A 8 -24.31 -22.48 -9.80
CA ARG A 8 -22.98 -21.99 -9.43
C ARG A 8 -22.61 -20.72 -10.19
N ALA A 9 -22.88 -20.67 -11.50
CA ALA A 9 -22.64 -19.49 -12.31
C ALA A 9 -23.49 -18.29 -11.82
N TRP A 10 -24.77 -18.51 -11.52
CA TRP A 10 -25.66 -17.48 -10.97
C TRP A 10 -25.14 -16.94 -9.63
N ASN A 11 -24.78 -17.82 -8.69
CA ASN A 11 -24.24 -17.42 -7.39
C ASN A 11 -22.90 -16.65 -7.50
N ASN A 12 -22.07 -16.97 -8.50
CA ASN A 12 -20.84 -16.23 -8.75
C ASN A 12 -21.12 -14.83 -9.30
N LEU A 13 -22.10 -14.70 -10.20
CA LEU A 13 -22.51 -13.40 -10.76
C LEU A 13 -23.11 -12.48 -9.68
N THR A 14 -23.97 -13.01 -8.81
CA THR A 14 -24.56 -12.20 -7.73
C THR A 14 -23.50 -11.74 -6.73
N ARG A 15 -22.56 -12.62 -6.34
CA ARG A 15 -21.42 -12.22 -5.50
C ARG A 15 -20.56 -11.15 -6.15
N ALA A 16 -20.25 -11.31 -7.43
CA ALA A 16 -19.49 -10.31 -8.16
C ALA A 16 -20.21 -8.94 -8.14
N ALA A 17 -21.52 -8.91 -8.39
CA ALA A 17 -22.31 -7.69 -8.33
C ALA A 17 -22.27 -7.04 -6.93
N ASP A 18 -22.39 -7.83 -5.86
CA ASP A 18 -22.29 -7.35 -4.48
C ASP A 18 -20.90 -6.79 -4.17
N ASP A 19 -19.84 -7.46 -4.63
CA ASP A 19 -18.44 -7.02 -4.48
C ASP A 19 -18.22 -5.67 -5.17
N TRP A 20 -18.73 -5.50 -6.40
CA TRP A 20 -18.65 -4.23 -7.13
C TRP A 20 -19.37 -3.09 -6.39
N VAL A 21 -20.55 -3.34 -5.82
CA VAL A 21 -21.27 -2.33 -5.03
C VAL A 21 -20.48 -1.94 -3.78
N TYR A 22 -19.86 -2.91 -3.10
CA TYR A 22 -19.01 -2.66 -1.95
C TYR A 22 -17.80 -1.80 -2.31
N GLU A 23 -17.12 -2.13 -3.40
CA GLU A 23 -15.96 -1.36 -3.89
C GLU A 23 -16.34 0.07 -4.26
N LEU A 24 -17.44 0.28 -4.99
CA LEU A 24 -17.92 1.62 -5.33
C LEU A 24 -18.25 2.44 -4.07
N ARG A 25 -18.88 1.82 -3.06
CA ARG A 25 -19.13 2.49 -1.77
C ARG A 25 -17.85 2.80 -1.01
N ALA A 26 -16.84 1.93 -1.08
CA ALA A 26 -15.53 2.19 -0.47
C ALA A 26 -14.82 3.36 -1.15
N ILE A 27 -14.80 3.39 -2.49
CA ILE A 27 -14.24 4.49 -3.29
C ILE A 27 -14.97 5.79 -2.95
N TYR A 28 -16.30 5.79 -2.98
CA TYR A 28 -17.10 6.98 -2.69
C TYR A 28 -16.81 7.53 -1.29
N ARG A 29 -16.81 6.67 -0.27
CA ARG A 29 -16.48 7.08 1.11
C ARG A 29 -15.07 7.66 1.20
N ALA A 30 -14.08 6.94 0.67
CA ALA A 30 -12.68 7.38 0.69
C ALA A 30 -12.48 8.73 -0.01
N VAL A 31 -13.16 8.97 -1.14
CA VAL A 31 -13.10 10.25 -1.86
C VAL A 31 -13.82 11.36 -1.09
N LYS A 32 -15.02 11.09 -0.56
CA LYS A 32 -15.84 12.04 0.19
C LYS A 32 -15.17 12.52 1.47
N GLU A 33 -14.47 11.63 2.18
CA GLU A 33 -13.79 11.94 3.44
C GLU A 33 -12.53 12.80 3.26
N THR A 34 -12.06 12.99 2.01
CA THR A 34 -10.94 13.90 1.76
C THR A 34 -11.38 15.36 1.74
N SER A 35 -10.49 16.26 2.18
CA SER A 35 -10.70 17.71 2.10
C SER A 35 -10.82 18.25 0.65
N SER A 36 -10.56 17.41 -0.36
CA SER A 36 -10.64 17.80 -1.78
C SER A 36 -11.11 16.63 -2.63
N PRO A 37 -12.42 16.31 -2.63
CA PRO A 37 -12.97 15.11 -3.28
C PRO A 37 -12.64 15.03 -4.77
N TRP A 38 -12.74 16.14 -5.50
CA TRP A 38 -12.41 16.17 -6.93
C TRP A 38 -10.94 15.86 -7.21
N ARG A 39 -10.02 16.36 -6.37
CA ARG A 39 -8.58 16.06 -6.50
C ARG A 39 -8.31 14.59 -6.17
N ALA A 40 -8.98 14.03 -5.16
CA ALA A 40 -8.87 12.62 -4.80
C ALA A 40 -9.40 11.70 -5.91
N PHE A 41 -10.56 12.04 -6.49
CA PHE A 41 -11.14 11.31 -7.62
C PHE A 41 -10.19 11.30 -8.82
N TRP A 42 -9.70 12.48 -9.24
CA TRP A 42 -8.75 12.56 -10.34
C TRP A 42 -7.44 11.84 -10.03
N PHE A 43 -6.92 11.96 -8.81
CA PHE A 43 -5.76 11.22 -8.40
C PHE A 43 -5.96 9.69 -8.57
N LEU A 44 -7.12 9.14 -8.18
CA LEU A 44 -7.43 7.71 -8.28
C LEU A 44 -7.69 7.22 -9.70
N PHE A 45 -8.31 8.02 -10.56
CA PHE A 45 -8.82 7.57 -11.87
C PHE A 45 -8.13 8.19 -13.08
N TRP A 46 -7.30 9.21 -12.92
CA TRP A 46 -6.61 9.85 -14.05
C TRP A 46 -5.62 8.88 -14.71
N PRO A 47 -5.80 8.51 -15.99
CA PRO A 47 -5.11 7.34 -16.57
C PRO A 47 -3.63 7.57 -16.92
N ILE A 48 -3.14 8.81 -16.97
CA ILE A 48 -1.80 9.14 -17.49
C ILE A 48 -0.99 9.97 -16.47
N PRO A 49 0.12 9.45 -15.90
CA PRO A 49 0.64 8.09 -16.05
C PRO A 49 -0.21 7.05 -15.31
N TRP A 50 -0.24 5.81 -15.82
CA TRP A 50 -0.99 4.73 -15.20
C TRP A 50 -0.47 4.43 -13.78
N LYS A 51 0.85 4.24 -13.64
CA LYS A 51 1.49 4.07 -12.34
C LYS A 51 1.76 5.42 -11.67
N PHE A 52 1.57 5.48 -10.36
CA PHE A 52 1.83 6.70 -9.61
C PHE A 52 3.31 7.08 -9.67
N ARG A 53 3.56 8.33 -10.06
CA ARG A 53 4.85 8.97 -9.90
C ARG A 53 5.04 9.40 -8.45
N ILE A 54 6.27 9.34 -7.98
CA ILE A 54 6.62 9.89 -6.68
C ILE A 54 6.27 11.38 -6.70
N PRO A 55 5.30 11.82 -5.89
CA PRO A 55 5.00 13.24 -5.78
C PRO A 55 6.20 13.92 -5.10
N PRO A 56 6.37 15.24 -5.22
CA PRO A 56 7.45 15.95 -4.54
C PRO A 56 7.54 15.50 -3.08
N PRO A 57 8.63 14.80 -2.70
CA PRO A 57 8.75 14.24 -1.37
C PRO A 57 9.10 15.36 -0.40
N MET A 58 8.49 15.35 0.79
CA MET A 58 8.79 16.37 1.79
C MET A 58 10.25 16.25 2.25
N SER A 59 10.91 17.39 2.45
CA SER A 59 12.24 17.38 3.06
C SER A 59 12.13 16.97 4.53
N VAL A 60 13.21 16.42 5.09
CA VAL A 60 13.24 16.07 6.52
C VAL A 60 12.93 17.31 7.38
N HIS A 61 13.47 18.46 7.00
CA HIS A 61 13.24 19.72 7.71
C HIS A 61 11.76 20.13 7.69
N ASP A 62 11.07 20.00 6.55
CA ASP A 62 9.64 20.34 6.44
C ASP A 62 8.79 19.41 7.30
N ILE A 63 9.13 18.12 7.34
CA ILE A 63 8.40 17.13 8.15
C ILE A 63 8.61 17.39 9.64
N LEU A 64 9.83 17.74 10.05
CA LEU A 64 10.13 18.05 11.45
C LEU A 64 9.47 19.37 11.89
N ALA A 65 9.39 20.36 11.00
CA ALA A 65 8.72 21.63 11.25
C ALA A 65 7.20 21.47 11.39
N ASP A 66 6.58 20.58 10.59
CA ASP A 66 5.14 20.29 10.66
C ASP A 66 4.85 18.79 10.43
N PRO A 67 4.97 17.96 11.48
CA PRO A 67 4.73 16.51 11.37
C PRO A 67 3.28 16.17 10.99
N THR A 68 2.34 17.09 11.24
CA THR A 68 0.91 16.88 10.98
C THR A 68 0.65 16.73 9.49
N LYS A 69 1.35 17.50 8.64
CA LYS A 69 1.23 17.37 7.17
C LYS A 69 1.62 15.98 6.68
N ALA A 70 2.74 15.45 7.16
CA ALA A 70 3.20 14.10 6.84
C ALA A 70 2.21 13.03 7.30
N LYS A 71 1.69 13.16 8.53
CA LYS A 71 0.67 12.24 9.07
C LYS A 71 -0.64 12.27 8.28
N LEU A 72 -1.16 13.45 7.95
CA LEU A 72 -2.39 13.60 7.17
C LEU A 72 -2.22 13.04 5.75
N ARG A 73 -1.07 13.30 5.12
CA ARG A 73 -0.74 12.76 3.81
C ARG A 73 -0.66 11.23 3.85
N PHE A 74 0.02 10.66 4.84
CA PHE A 74 0.12 9.22 5.04
C PHE A 74 -1.26 8.59 5.29
N ASN A 75 -2.07 9.16 6.19
CA ASN A 75 -3.43 8.69 6.47
C ASN A 75 -4.30 8.62 5.21
N ARG A 76 -4.28 9.66 4.38
CA ARG A 76 -5.00 9.66 3.11
C ARG A 76 -4.56 8.50 2.21
N HIS A 77 -3.25 8.27 2.12
CA HIS A 77 -2.73 7.15 1.33
C HIS A 77 -3.08 5.79 1.94
N LEU A 78 -3.09 5.67 3.28
CA LEU A 78 -3.51 4.47 3.97
C LEU A 78 -4.98 4.17 3.68
N THR A 79 -5.87 5.17 3.73
CA THR A 79 -7.28 5.02 3.33
C THR A 79 -7.40 4.52 1.89
N PHE A 80 -6.64 5.09 0.96
CA PHE A 80 -6.64 4.65 -0.44
C PHE A 80 -6.00 3.28 -0.65
N SER A 81 -5.08 2.85 0.21
CA SER A 81 -4.38 1.57 0.11
C SER A 81 -5.33 0.36 0.15
N TYR A 82 -6.51 0.53 0.75
CA TYR A 82 -7.59 -0.44 0.78
C TYR A 82 -8.38 -0.54 -0.54
N LEU A 83 -8.24 0.42 -1.45
CA LEU A 83 -8.93 0.43 -2.74
C LEU A 83 -8.14 -0.36 -3.80
N PRO A 84 -8.77 -1.32 -4.51
CA PRO A 84 -8.11 -2.08 -5.58
C PRO A 84 -7.51 -1.19 -6.68
N VAL A 85 -8.23 -0.13 -7.08
CA VAL A 85 -7.76 0.83 -8.11
C VAL A 85 -6.47 1.54 -7.68
N PHE A 86 -6.33 1.90 -6.41
CA PHE A 86 -5.11 2.51 -5.90
C PHE A 86 -3.97 1.50 -5.94
N ARG A 87 -4.18 0.27 -5.42
CA ARG A 87 -3.16 -0.79 -5.43
C ARG A 87 -2.68 -1.14 -6.83
N ALA A 88 -3.59 -1.21 -7.80
CA ALA A 88 -3.27 -1.49 -9.18
C ALA A 88 -2.33 -0.43 -9.80
N ARG A 89 -2.40 0.81 -9.31
CA ARG A 89 -1.61 1.95 -9.79
C ARG A 89 -0.39 2.26 -8.93
N ASP A 90 -0.34 1.74 -7.72
CA ASP A 90 0.76 1.98 -6.81
C ASP A 90 2.08 1.33 -7.27
N THR A 91 3.17 1.82 -6.71
CA THR A 91 4.52 1.27 -6.93
C THR A 91 5.25 1.08 -5.60
N PRO A 92 6.14 0.08 -5.50
CA PRO A 92 6.93 -0.14 -4.28
C PRO A 92 7.75 1.10 -3.89
N LEU A 93 8.28 1.80 -4.89
CA LEU A 93 9.05 3.02 -4.67
C LEU A 93 8.18 4.14 -4.11
N PHE A 94 6.98 4.37 -4.67
CA PHE A 94 6.03 5.35 -4.11
C PHE A 94 5.67 4.99 -2.66
N ALA A 95 5.43 3.71 -2.37
CA ALA A 95 5.14 3.24 -1.02
C ALA A 95 6.31 3.46 -0.05
N LEU A 96 7.56 3.27 -0.50
CA LEU A 96 8.76 3.57 0.28
C LEU A 96 8.84 5.06 0.65
N TYR A 97 8.55 5.96 -0.29
CA TYR A 97 8.53 7.39 0.01
C TYR A 97 7.45 7.76 1.03
N ARG A 98 6.28 7.12 0.99
CA ARG A 98 5.25 7.31 2.04
C ARG A 98 5.75 6.83 3.40
N LEU A 99 6.44 5.69 3.45
CA LEU A 99 7.01 5.15 4.67
C LEU A 99 8.12 6.08 5.22
N TYR A 100 8.95 6.66 4.35
CA TYR A 100 9.94 7.67 4.73
C TYR A 100 9.30 8.89 5.38
N GLU A 101 8.27 9.47 4.75
CA GLU A 101 7.65 10.68 5.28
C GLU A 101 7.13 10.47 6.70
N VAL A 102 6.59 9.27 6.98
CA VAL A 102 6.05 8.96 8.30
C VAL A 102 7.10 8.48 9.30
N SER A 103 8.19 7.85 8.86
CA SER A 103 9.28 7.46 9.74
C SER A 103 9.98 8.67 10.35
N VAL A 104 10.11 9.76 9.59
CA VAL A 104 10.65 11.03 10.10
C VAL A 104 9.77 11.61 11.21
N THR A 105 8.45 11.38 11.18
CA THR A 105 7.53 11.84 12.26
C THR A 105 7.61 11.01 13.55
N GLN A 106 8.40 9.92 13.57
CA GLN A 106 8.54 8.98 14.68
C GLN A 106 7.21 8.35 15.17
N PHE A 107 6.18 8.33 14.32
CA PHE A 107 4.87 7.80 14.70
C PHE A 107 4.78 6.29 14.40
N SER A 108 5.05 5.48 15.43
CA SER A 108 5.16 4.02 15.34
C SER A 108 4.00 3.30 14.62
N PRO A 109 2.70 3.59 14.88
CA PRO A 109 1.60 2.89 14.22
C PRO A 109 1.61 3.00 12.70
N PHE A 110 2.01 4.15 12.15
CA PHE A 110 2.05 4.33 10.70
C PHE A 110 3.29 3.70 10.07
N MET A 111 4.41 3.66 10.77
CA MET A 111 5.57 2.89 10.33
C MET A 111 5.22 1.40 10.20
N PHE A 112 4.49 0.87 11.17
CA PHE A 112 3.99 -0.51 11.11
C PHE A 112 3.09 -0.73 9.89
N GLU A 113 2.05 0.09 9.70
CA GLU A 113 1.13 -0.05 8.56
C GLU A 113 1.83 0.12 7.20
N GLY A 114 2.76 1.07 7.08
CA GLY A 114 3.53 1.29 5.86
C GLY A 114 4.47 0.13 5.53
N SER A 115 5.16 -0.41 6.54
CA SER A 115 6.03 -1.58 6.38
C SER A 115 5.24 -2.84 6.01
N LYS A 116 4.06 -3.03 6.61
CA LYS A 116 3.13 -4.11 6.28
C LYS A 116 2.65 -3.98 4.85
N TYR A 117 2.24 -2.78 4.42
CA TYR A 117 1.81 -2.55 3.04
C TYR A 117 2.91 -2.95 2.04
N LEU A 118 4.15 -2.53 2.27
CA LEU A 118 5.30 -2.91 1.43
C LEU A 118 5.54 -4.41 1.43
N GLN A 119 5.38 -5.10 2.57
CA GLN A 119 5.54 -6.54 2.63
C GLN A 119 4.51 -7.29 1.77
N VAL A 120 3.27 -6.78 1.69
CA VAL A 120 2.17 -7.43 0.94
C VAL A 120 2.16 -7.03 -0.53
N HIS A 121 2.45 -5.77 -0.84
CA HIS A 121 2.22 -5.19 -2.17
C HIS A 121 3.50 -4.64 -2.83
N GLY A 122 4.61 -4.54 -2.09
CA GLY A 122 5.87 -3.99 -2.59
C GLY A 122 6.73 -4.99 -3.37
N GLY A 123 6.41 -6.28 -3.32
CA GLY A 123 7.26 -7.31 -3.92
C GLY A 123 8.61 -7.48 -3.20
N PRO A 124 9.57 -8.20 -3.82
CA PRO A 124 10.90 -8.39 -3.23
C PRO A 124 11.67 -7.08 -3.16
N LEU A 125 12.22 -6.72 -1.99
CA LEU A 125 13.00 -5.48 -1.82
C LEU A 125 14.25 -5.43 -2.72
N LYS A 126 14.83 -6.59 -3.01
CA LYS A 126 15.98 -6.71 -3.91
C LYS A 126 15.70 -6.23 -5.34
N ASP A 127 14.43 -6.22 -5.75
CA ASP A 127 14.00 -5.82 -7.09
C ASP A 127 13.56 -4.34 -7.11
N MET A 128 13.65 -3.64 -5.98
CA MET A 128 13.29 -2.23 -5.90
C MET A 128 14.34 -1.39 -6.64
N PRO A 129 13.94 -0.51 -7.58
CA PRO A 129 14.88 0.35 -8.27
C PRO A 129 15.51 1.37 -7.31
N ASP A 130 16.77 1.70 -7.56
CA ASP A 130 17.46 2.79 -6.86
C ASP A 130 16.69 4.12 -7.04
N PRO A 131 16.25 4.79 -5.96
CA PRO A 131 15.50 6.04 -6.04
C PRO A 131 16.27 7.18 -6.72
N LYS A 132 17.61 7.14 -6.74
CA LYS A 132 18.46 8.24 -7.25
C LYS A 132 18.04 9.61 -6.73
N ASP A 133 17.69 9.67 -5.45
CA ASP A 133 17.12 10.87 -4.84
C ASP A 133 18.18 11.99 -4.76
N PRO A 134 17.89 13.20 -5.23
CA PRO A 134 18.86 14.30 -5.22
C PRO A 134 19.16 14.84 -3.81
N GLY A 135 18.29 14.58 -2.83
CA GLY A 135 18.46 15.04 -1.46
C GLY A 135 19.26 14.02 -0.64
N PRO A 136 20.51 14.30 -0.23
CA PRO A 136 21.37 13.30 0.40
C PRO A 136 20.81 12.74 1.71
N ILE A 137 20.19 13.59 2.53
CA ILE A 137 19.56 13.18 3.79
C ILE A 137 18.38 12.23 3.53
N ARG A 138 17.53 12.55 2.55
CA ARG A 138 16.38 11.73 2.19
C ARG A 138 16.83 10.41 1.55
N TYR A 139 17.84 10.46 0.70
CA TYR A 139 18.46 9.26 0.13
C TYR A 139 18.98 8.32 1.22
N ALA A 140 19.72 8.85 2.19
CA ALA A 140 20.20 8.08 3.33
C ALA A 140 19.05 7.49 4.16
N ALA A 141 17.98 8.24 4.39
CA ALA A 141 16.80 7.76 5.10
C ALA A 141 16.08 6.62 4.35
N LEU A 142 15.91 6.74 3.03
CA LEU A 142 15.33 5.69 2.19
C LEU A 142 16.18 4.42 2.20
N ALA A 143 17.51 4.56 2.08
CA ALA A 143 18.45 3.45 2.14
C ALA A 143 18.40 2.74 3.50
N ALA A 144 18.41 3.51 4.60
CA ALA A 144 18.30 2.97 5.95
C ALA A 144 16.96 2.23 6.18
N LEU A 145 15.85 2.75 5.63
CA LEU A 145 14.56 2.08 5.70
C LEU A 145 14.56 0.74 4.96
N ILE A 146 15.10 0.70 3.74
CA ILE A 146 15.19 -0.56 2.99
C ILE A 146 16.07 -1.57 3.72
N GLN A 147 17.22 -1.14 4.24
CA GLN A 147 18.09 -2.00 5.05
C GLN A 147 17.37 -2.53 6.29
N GLY A 148 16.68 -1.66 7.04
CA GLY A 148 15.89 -2.04 8.21
C GLY A 148 14.76 -3.01 7.88
N LEU A 149 14.05 -2.80 6.77
CA LEU A 149 13.01 -3.71 6.29
C LEU A 149 13.58 -5.08 5.92
N CYS A 150 14.72 -5.13 5.22
CA CYS A 150 15.40 -6.39 4.91
C CYS A 150 15.73 -7.18 6.18
N HIS A 151 16.34 -6.53 7.18
CA HIS A 151 16.63 -7.18 8.45
C HIS A 151 15.37 -7.65 9.17
N ALA A 152 14.36 -6.78 9.29
CA ALA A 152 13.12 -7.12 10.01
C ALA A 152 12.36 -8.27 9.34
N TRP A 153 12.31 -8.29 8.00
CA TRP A 153 11.62 -9.34 7.27
C TRP A 153 12.38 -10.66 7.30
N ASN A 154 13.71 -10.64 7.17
CA ASN A 154 14.53 -11.84 7.32
C ASN A 154 14.43 -12.41 8.74
N TRP A 155 14.54 -11.56 9.77
CA TRP A 155 14.34 -11.97 11.16
C TRP A 155 12.99 -12.66 11.35
N ARG A 156 11.90 -12.12 10.78
CA ARG A 156 10.58 -12.77 10.82
C ARG A 156 10.60 -14.15 10.18
N VAL A 157 11.23 -14.29 9.02
CA VAL A 157 11.34 -15.60 8.36
C VAL A 157 12.13 -16.59 9.20
N ASP A 158 13.24 -16.16 9.79
CA ASP A 158 14.07 -17.01 10.66
C ASP A 158 13.31 -17.49 11.91
N HIS A 159 12.26 -16.76 12.32
CA HIS A 159 11.35 -17.11 13.42
C HIS A 159 10.08 -17.83 12.95
N GLY A 160 10.04 -18.32 11.71
CA GLY A 160 8.93 -19.13 11.19
C GLY A 160 7.73 -18.33 10.70
N PHE A 161 7.84 -17.01 10.53
CA PHE A 161 6.78 -16.22 9.89
C PHE A 161 6.85 -16.38 8.35
N VAL A 162 5.69 -16.52 7.72
CA VAL A 162 5.57 -16.68 6.26
C VAL A 162 6.05 -15.43 5.51
N ARG A 163 6.74 -15.64 4.38
CA ARG A 163 7.13 -14.59 3.42
C ARG A 163 5.90 -14.08 2.67
N GLY A 164 5.15 -13.17 3.29
CA GLY A 164 4.00 -12.49 2.71
C GLY A 164 2.72 -12.68 3.54
N TYR A 165 1.71 -11.85 3.27
CA TYR A 165 0.35 -12.02 3.81
C TYR A 165 -0.42 -13.04 2.97
N TYR A 166 0.22 -14.17 2.62
CA TYR A 166 -0.56 -15.34 2.22
C TYR A 166 -1.25 -15.81 3.49
N THR A 167 -2.57 -15.70 3.47
CA THR A 167 -3.45 -16.09 4.56
C THR A 167 -3.00 -17.46 5.08
N TRP A 168 -2.81 -17.60 6.39
CA TRP A 168 -2.67 -18.91 7.05
C TRP A 168 -3.76 -19.91 6.61
N LEU A 169 -4.91 -19.39 6.17
CA LEU A 169 -6.02 -20.13 5.57
C LEU A 169 -5.73 -20.75 4.20
N GLU A 170 -4.79 -20.21 3.42
CA GLU A 170 -4.37 -20.77 2.12
C GLU A 170 -3.22 -21.76 2.29
N ALA A 171 -2.27 -21.50 3.19
CA ALA A 171 -1.21 -22.46 3.55
C ALA A 171 -1.80 -23.79 4.07
N ARG A 172 -2.89 -23.71 4.88
CA ARG A 172 -3.65 -24.91 5.31
C ARG A 172 -4.36 -25.63 4.16
N LYS A 173 -4.73 -24.94 3.09
CA LYS A 173 -5.39 -25.55 1.92
C LYS A 173 -4.39 -26.20 0.97
N THR A 174 -3.17 -25.69 0.89
CA THR A 174 -2.12 -26.22 0.00
C THR A 174 -1.27 -27.31 0.66
N GLY A 175 -1.40 -27.53 1.97
CA GLY A 175 -0.68 -28.59 2.69
C GLY A 175 0.84 -28.42 2.64
N GLN A 176 1.32 -27.21 2.34
CA GLN A 176 2.74 -26.89 2.46
C GLN A 176 3.03 -26.48 3.91
N PRO A 177 4.16 -26.94 4.48
CA PRO A 177 4.56 -26.63 5.85
C PRO A 177 4.73 -25.11 6.06
#